data_AF-A0A8J4DZ41-F1
#
_entry.id   AF-A0A8J4DZ41-F1
#
_cell.length_a   1.000
_cell.length_b   1.000
_cell.length_c   1.000
_cell.angle_alpha   90.00
_cell.angle_beta   90.00
_cell.angle_gamma   90.00
#
_symmetry.space_group_name_H-M   'P 1'
#
loop_
_entity.id
_entity.type
_entity.pdbx_description
1 polymer ?
#
loop_
_entity_poly.entity_id
_entity_poly.type
_entity_poly.pdbx_seq_one_letter_code
_entity_poly.pdbx_strand_id
1 'polypeptide(L)'
;MTDDGLPVLPGFREMAANHLVAELVAMRHAAGLSQNDVAERMGTSQPAVARLEAGLVDARMSTVQRYAAAVGARLELKEQRGDHHA
;
A
#
# COMPACT_ATOMS: atom_id res chain seq x y z
N MET A 1 1.55 3.28 29.99
CA MET A 1 0.53 3.96 29.15
C MET A 1 0.60 3.23 27.83
N THR A 2 -0.47 2.53 27.49
CA THR A 2 -0.53 1.20 26.85
C THR A 2 0.22 1.06 25.51
N ASP A 3 1.28 0.25 25.49
CA ASP A 3 1.73 -0.45 24.30
C ASP A 3 0.94 -1.77 24.29
N ASP A 4 -0.18 -1.78 23.57
CA ASP A 4 -1.10 -2.91 23.45
C ASP A 4 -0.37 -4.12 22.87
N GLY A 5 -0.13 -5.12 23.73
CA GLY A 5 0.50 -6.39 23.42
C GLY A 5 -0.35 -7.27 22.48
N LEU A 6 -0.48 -6.85 21.22
CA LEU A 6 -0.89 -7.72 20.14
C LEU A 6 0.34 -8.48 19.61
N PRO A 7 0.28 -9.81 19.47
CA PRO A 7 1.31 -10.53 18.72
C PRO A 7 1.20 -10.11 17.25
N VAL A 8 2.10 -9.23 16.80
CA VAL A 8 2.29 -8.93 15.39
C VAL A 8 3.03 -10.12 14.80
N LEU A 9 2.29 -11.10 14.27
CA LEU A 9 2.90 -12.15 13.47
C LEU A 9 3.69 -11.46 12.32
N PRO A 10 5.03 -11.58 12.28
CA PRO A 10 5.82 -10.94 11.23
C PRO A 10 5.34 -11.45 9.87
N GLY A 11 5.03 -10.55 8.92
CA GLY A 11 4.54 -10.89 7.60
C GLY A 11 3.09 -10.49 7.28
N PHE A 12 2.18 -10.39 8.26
CA PHE A 12 0.78 -10.02 7.96
C PHE A 12 0.66 -8.60 7.43
N ARG A 13 1.46 -7.67 7.99
CA ARG A 13 1.49 -6.28 7.55
C ARG A 13 2.13 -6.15 6.17
N GLU A 14 3.20 -6.90 5.88
CA GLU A 14 3.81 -6.93 4.54
C GLU A 14 2.85 -7.51 3.48
N MET A 15 2.17 -8.62 3.78
CA MET A 15 1.19 -9.22 2.86
C MET A 15 0.04 -8.26 2.55
N ALA A 16 -0.51 -7.59 3.57
CA ALA A 16 -1.54 -6.57 3.38
C ALA A 16 -1.02 -5.39 2.53
N ALA A 17 0.21 -4.95 2.75
CA ALA A 17 0.84 -3.88 1.96
C ALA A 17 0.94 -4.25 0.49
N ASN A 18 1.45 -5.44 0.19
CA ASN A 18 1.63 -5.92 -1.17
C ASN A 18 0.28 -6.12 -1.88
N HIS A 19 -0.74 -6.60 -1.15
CA HIS A 19 -2.09 -6.69 -1.68
C HIS A 19 -2.65 -5.32 -2.09
N LEU A 20 -2.51 -4.31 -1.22
CA LEU A 20 -2.93 -2.94 -1.54
C LEU A 20 -2.18 -2.39 -2.75
N VAL A 21 -0.86 -2.63 -2.87
CA VAL A 21 -0.09 -2.20 -4.05
C VAL A 21 -0.67 -2.81 -5.33
N ALA A 22 -1.05 -4.09 -5.33
CA ALA A 22 -1.66 -4.73 -6.50
C ALA A 22 -2.99 -4.06 -6.90
N GLU A 23 -3.83 -3.68 -5.94
CA GLU A 23 -5.06 -2.91 -6.21
C GLU A 23 -4.76 -1.52 -6.79
N LEU A 24 -3.76 -0.82 -6.23
CA LEU A 24 -3.35 0.47 -6.74
C LEU A 24 -2.77 0.37 -8.17
N VAL A 25 -2.10 -0.73 -8.52
CA VAL A 25 -1.61 -0.99 -9.88
C VAL A 25 -2.78 -1.13 -10.86
N ALA A 26 -3.85 -1.84 -10.47
CA ALA A 26 -5.06 -1.91 -11.29
C ALA A 26 -5.67 -0.52 -11.52
N MET A 27 -5.70 0.34 -10.49
CA MET A 27 -6.15 1.72 -10.63
C MET A 27 -5.21 2.56 -11.49
N ARG A 28 -3.89 2.39 -11.40
CA ARG A 28 -2.91 3.02 -12.30
C ARG A 28 -3.26 2.73 -13.76
N HIS A 29 -3.51 1.47 -14.07
CA HIS A 29 -3.91 1.04 -15.41
C HIS A 29 -5.24 1.65 -15.85
N ALA A 30 -6.25 1.67 -14.98
CA ALA A 30 -7.55 2.28 -15.28
C ALA A 30 -7.46 3.80 -15.52
N ALA A 31 -6.52 4.47 -14.84
CA ALA A 31 -6.24 5.89 -15.02
C ALA A 31 -5.33 6.20 -16.24
N GLY A 32 -4.88 5.17 -16.99
CA GLY A 32 -4.00 5.35 -18.15
C GLY A 32 -2.59 5.85 -17.80
N LEU A 33 -2.16 5.70 -16.55
CA LEU A 33 -0.86 6.19 -16.08
C LEU A 33 0.23 5.15 -16.33
N SER A 34 1.38 5.61 -16.82
CA SER A 34 2.60 4.81 -16.88
C SER A 34 3.28 4.74 -15.51
N GLN A 35 4.23 3.81 -15.35
CA GLN A 35 5.08 3.77 -14.15
C GLN A 35 5.95 5.03 -14.01
N ASN A 36 6.31 5.70 -15.12
CA ASN A 36 7.01 6.98 -15.09
C ASN A 36 6.14 8.09 -14.52
N ASP A 37 4.87 8.16 -14.92
CA ASP A 37 3.93 9.19 -14.41
C ASP A 37 3.74 9.06 -12.90
N VAL A 38 3.61 7.83 -12.41
CA VAL A 38 3.52 7.56 -10.97
C VAL A 38 4.83 7.90 -10.27
N ALA A 39 5.98 7.55 -10.85
CA ALA A 39 7.28 7.87 -10.28
C ALA A 39 7.49 9.38 -10.13
N GLU A 40 7.13 10.16 -11.14
CA GLU A 40 7.18 11.62 -11.11
C GLU A 40 6.30 12.19 -9.99
N ARG A 41 5.04 11.75 -9.91
CA ARG A 41 4.10 12.17 -8.85
C ARG A 41 4.56 11.78 -7.44
N MET A 42 5.25 10.64 -7.32
CA MET A 42 5.79 10.16 -6.04
C MET A 42 7.13 10.79 -5.67
N GLY A 43 7.78 11.52 -6.58
CA GLY A 43 9.15 12.03 -6.40
C GLY A 43 10.18 10.90 -6.28
N THR A 44 10.06 9.85 -7.10
CA THR A 44 10.97 8.69 -7.10
C THR A 44 11.34 8.28 -8.53
N SER A 45 12.10 7.18 -8.68
CA SER A 45 12.50 6.67 -9.98
C SER A 45 11.53 5.60 -10.49
N GLN A 46 11.39 5.48 -11.82
CA GLN A 46 10.57 4.43 -12.40
C GLN A 46 11.04 3.01 -12.03
N PRO A 47 12.35 2.69 -11.95
CA PRO A 47 12.79 1.39 -11.47
C PRO A 47 12.35 1.11 -10.02
N ALA A 48 12.25 2.13 -9.17
CA ALA A 48 11.73 1.97 -7.81
C ALA A 48 10.22 1.64 -7.83
N VAL A 49 9.45 2.30 -8.69
CA VAL A 49 8.04 1.96 -8.92
C VAL A 49 7.89 0.55 -9.48
N ALA A 50 8.65 0.18 -10.50
CA ALA A 50 8.58 -1.16 -11.10
C ALA A 50 8.87 -2.28 -10.09
N ARG A 51 9.86 -2.09 -9.21
CA ARG A 51 10.15 -3.03 -8.11
C ARG A 51 9.03 -3.11 -7.07
N LEU A 52 8.41 -1.98 -6.76
CA LEU A 52 7.24 -1.92 -5.87
C LEU A 52 6.06 -2.69 -6.46
N GLU A 53 5.72 -2.45 -7.73
CA GLU A 53 4.63 -3.15 -8.43
C GLU A 53 4.90 -4.65 -8.58
N ALA A 54 6.17 -5.05 -8.70
CA ALA A 54 6.58 -6.45 -8.77
C ALA A 54 6.64 -7.15 -7.40
N GLY A 55 6.35 -6.46 -6.29
CA GLY A 55 6.45 -7.02 -4.94
C GLY A 55 7.88 -7.38 -4.51
N LEU A 56 8.89 -6.78 -5.14
CA LEU A 56 10.32 -7.04 -4.88
C LEU A 56 10.89 -6.14 -3.77
N VAL A 57 10.02 -5.49 -3.00
CA VAL A 57 10.36 -4.62 -1.87
C VAL A 57 9.29 -4.78 -0.79
N ASP A 58 9.71 -4.80 0.47
CA ASP A 58 8.78 -4.70 1.59
C ASP A 58 8.23 -3.28 1.66
N ALA A 59 7.02 -3.11 1.12
CA ALA A 59 6.37 -1.81 1.03
C ALA A 59 5.95 -1.32 2.40
N ARG A 60 6.58 -0.24 2.88
CA ARG A 60 6.05 0.51 4.03
C ARG A 60 4.69 1.10 3.70
N MET A 61 3.81 1.21 4.69
CA MET A 61 2.50 1.88 4.53
C MET A 61 2.62 3.31 3.96
N SER A 62 3.67 4.06 4.32
CA SER A 62 3.92 5.39 3.75
C SER A 62 4.20 5.35 2.24
N THR A 63 4.81 4.27 1.73
CA THR A 63 5.00 4.06 0.30
C THR A 63 3.67 3.77 -0.39
N VAL A 64 2.84 2.89 0.20
CA VAL A 64 1.50 2.58 -0.31
C VAL A 64 0.62 3.83 -0.36
N GLN A 65 0.66 4.67 0.68
CA GLN A 65 -0.08 5.94 0.72
C GLN A 65 0.37 6.93 -0.36
N ARG A 66 1.69 7.09 -0.59
CA ARG A 66 2.19 7.95 -1.67
C ARG A 66 1.79 7.45 -3.05
N TYR A 67 1.83 6.14 -3.27
CA TYR A 67 1.37 5.55 -4.51
C TYR A 67 -0.13 5.79 -4.71
N ALA A 68 -0.94 5.58 -3.67
CA ALA A 68 -2.38 5.85 -3.70
C ALA A 68 -2.66 7.30 -4.14
N ALA A 69 -1.99 8.27 -3.51
CA ALA A 69 -2.11 9.67 -3.89
C ALA A 69 -1.70 9.93 -5.36
N ALA A 70 -0.63 9.29 -5.83
CA ALA A 70 -0.16 9.43 -7.21
C ALA A 70 -1.17 8.92 -8.26
N VAL A 71 -1.96 7.90 -7.93
CA VAL A 71 -3.03 7.38 -8.81
C VAL A 71 -4.40 8.02 -8.56
N GLY A 72 -4.48 9.00 -7.66
CA GLY A 72 -5.75 9.69 -7.33
C GLY A 72 -6.65 8.92 -6.36
N ALA A 73 -6.10 7.94 -5.65
CA ALA A 73 -6.79 7.17 -4.62
C ALA A 73 -6.49 7.70 -3.21
N ARG A 74 -7.41 7.44 -2.27
CA ARG A 74 -7.24 7.70 -0.84
C ARG A 74 -7.46 6.41 -0.07
N LEU A 75 -6.49 6.05 0.78
CA LEU A 75 -6.63 4.90 1.67
C LEU A 75 -7.44 5.30 2.91
N GLU A 76 -8.44 4.51 3.24
CA GLU A 76 -9.22 4.64 4.47
C GLU A 76 -9.01 3.40 5.33
N LEU A 77 -8.62 3.61 6.59
CA LEU A 77 -8.53 2.52 7.56
C LEU A 77 -9.90 2.35 8.21
N LYS A 78 -10.49 1.16 8.08
CA LYS A 78 -11.72 0.80 8.80
C LYS A 78 -11.36 -0.18 9.90
N GLU A 79 -11.54 0.24 11.15
CA GLU A 79 -11.43 -0.68 12.29
C GLU A 79 -12.70 -1.54 12.29
N GLN A 80 -12.53 -2.85 12.08
CA GLN A 80 -13.61 -3.80 12.32
C GLN A 80 -13.38 -4.42 13.69
N ARG A 81 -14.09 -3.92 14.71
CA ARG A 81 -14.22 -4.67 15.96
C ARG A 81 -15.09 -5.88 15.68
N GLY A 82 -14.52 -7.07 15.87
CA GLY A 82 -15.30 -8.29 15.84
C GLY A 82 -16.28 -8.27 17.01
N ASP A 83 -17.58 -8.32 16.70
CA ASP A 83 -18.63 -8.52 17.68
C ASP A 83 -18.36 -9.84 18.42
N HIS A 84 -17.73 -9.74 19.59
CA HIS A 84 -17.61 -10.85 20.51
C HIS A 84 -19.00 -11.04 21.13
N HIS A 85 -19.84 -11.82 20.44
CA HIS A 85 -21.02 -12.39 21.07
C HIS A 85 -20.55 -13.37 22.15
N ALA A 86 -20.78 -12.96 23.40
CA ALA A 86 -20.64 -13.78 24.60
C ALA A 86 -21.69 -14.90 24.65
#